data_AF-A0A9D0HGD0-F1
#
_entry.id   AF-A0A9D0HGD0-F1
#
_cell.length_a   1.000
_cell.length_b   1.000
_cell.length_c   1.000
_cell.angle_alpha   90.00
_cell.angle_beta   90.00
_cell.angle_gamma   90.00
#
_symmetry.space_group_name_H-M   'P 1'
#
loop_
_entity.id
_entity.type
_entity.pdbx_description
1 polymer ?
#
loop_
_entity_poly.entity_id
_entity_poly.type
_entity_poly.pdbx_seq_one_letter_code
_entity_poly.pdbx_strand_id
1 'polypeptide(L)'
;MRRCLVRASNETQRHRGRPFTIVRRTPPMRLRQLFHSPRARRGIALGAVILSLGGLVLVQAPAAAVPPAPTAREVKNAVHFHGPGAHGTLALSHGLLMAGEPRRLYAELRIRAADMDAARERAPLSLVVVLDTSGSMDGDKLREAKRSVKKLLDNMRGDDEVALVRYASEAHLVQRMAPVSEVRQQLSRHIDALYA
;
A
#
# COMPACT_ATOMS: atom_id res chain seq x y z
N MET A 1 -12.08 35.75 -17.34
CA MET A 1 -12.36 34.38 -16.88
C MET A 1 -11.47 34.05 -15.68
N ARG A 2 -12.10 33.78 -14.53
CA ARG A 2 -11.67 33.00 -13.35
C ARG A 2 -10.26 33.23 -12.77
N ARG A 3 -10.16 34.11 -11.75
CA ARG A 3 -9.17 34.00 -10.66
C ARG A 3 -9.74 33.12 -9.55
N CYS A 4 -9.01 32.08 -9.19
CA CYS A 4 -9.33 31.15 -8.10
C CYS A 4 -8.70 31.70 -6.81
N LEU A 5 -9.52 32.12 -5.85
CA LEU A 5 -9.09 32.55 -4.52
C LEU A 5 -9.47 31.43 -3.53
N VAL A 6 -8.46 30.79 -2.95
CA VAL A 6 -8.61 29.75 -1.93
C VAL A 6 -9.07 30.40 -0.63
N ARG A 7 -10.27 30.01 -0.17
CA ARG A 7 -10.94 30.49 1.03
C ARG A 7 -10.63 29.52 2.18
N ALA A 8 -9.77 29.94 3.11
CA ALA A 8 -9.62 29.27 4.41
C ALA A 8 -10.79 29.72 5.32
N SER A 9 -11.63 28.77 5.73
CA SER A 9 -12.73 29.00 6.67
C SER A 9 -12.34 28.41 8.02
N ASN A 10 -12.04 29.28 8.99
CA ASN A 10 -11.80 28.90 10.38
C ASN A 10 -13.09 29.12 11.17
N GLU A 11 -13.71 28.03 11.59
CA GLU A 11 -15.03 28.02 12.20
C GLU A 11 -14.93 28.39 13.68
N THR A 12 -15.34 29.63 13.97
CA THR A 12 -15.36 30.22 15.31
C THR A 12 -16.67 29.83 16.00
N GLN A 13 -16.67 28.82 16.87
CA GLN A 13 -17.84 28.52 17.71
C GLN A 13 -17.95 29.49 18.89
N ARG A 14 -18.95 30.38 18.80
CA ARG A 14 -19.51 31.15 19.92
C ARG A 14 -20.28 30.22 20.84
N HIS A 15 -19.84 30.07 22.09
CA HIS A 15 -20.69 29.54 23.16
C HIS A 15 -21.14 30.65 24.12
N ARG A 16 -22.47 30.73 24.28
CA ARG A 16 -23.23 31.70 25.06
C ARG A 16 -22.89 31.64 26.55
N GLY A 17 -22.91 32.81 27.19
CA GLY A 17 -22.67 33.00 28.61
C GLY A 17 -23.72 32.34 29.52
N ARG A 18 -23.26 31.93 30.71
CA ARG A 18 -24.08 31.58 31.87
C ARG A 18 -23.66 32.46 33.05
N PRO A 19 -24.60 32.86 33.94
CA PRO A 19 -24.32 33.76 35.05
C PRO A 19 -23.43 33.11 36.11
N PHE A 20 -22.60 33.95 36.73
CA PHE A 20 -21.60 33.61 37.73
C PHE A 20 -22.26 33.49 39.12
N THR A 21 -22.36 32.29 39.67
CA THR A 21 -22.85 32.06 41.05
C THR A 21 -21.66 31.97 42.00
N ILE A 22 -21.60 32.87 42.98
CA ILE A 22 -20.56 32.91 44.02
C ILE A 22 -20.77 31.73 44.99
N VAL A 23 -19.87 30.76 44.97
CA VAL A 23 -19.82 29.67 45.96
C VAL A 23 -19.05 30.15 47.18
N ARG A 24 -19.72 30.24 48.34
CA ARG A 24 -19.08 30.53 49.62
C ARG A 24 -18.13 29.39 50.01
N ARG A 25 -16.86 29.72 50.30
CA ARG A 25 -15.86 28.77 50.80
C ARG A 25 -16.24 28.30 52.22
N THR A 26 -16.43 27.01 52.41
CA THR A 26 -16.42 26.36 53.73
C THR A 26 -14.98 26.21 54.24
N PRO A 27 -14.72 26.40 55.54
CA PRO A 27 -13.38 26.26 56.11
C PRO A 27 -12.91 24.79 56.10
N PRO A 28 -11.60 24.52 55.99
CA PRO A 28 -11.08 23.17 55.92
C PRO A 28 -11.21 22.45 57.28
N MET A 29 -11.91 21.32 57.28
CA MET A 29 -12.03 20.43 58.42
C MET A 29 -10.68 19.71 58.65
N ARG A 30 -10.11 19.83 59.86
CA ARG A 30 -8.84 19.17 60.22
C ARG A 30 -9.04 17.65 60.35
N LEU A 31 -8.29 16.88 59.55
CA LEU A 31 -8.34 15.40 59.41
C LEU A 31 -8.17 14.59 60.73
N ARG A 32 -7.72 15.23 61.83
CA ARG A 32 -7.44 14.56 63.10
C ARG A 32 -8.67 14.29 63.98
N GLN A 33 -9.85 14.82 63.65
CA GLN A 33 -11.05 14.64 64.48
C GLN A 33 -11.93 13.43 64.11
N LEU A 34 -11.63 12.70 63.03
CA LEU A 34 -12.43 11.54 62.61
C LEU A 34 -12.20 10.27 63.47
N PHE A 35 -11.11 10.22 64.25
CA PHE A 35 -10.63 8.98 64.90
C PHE A 35 -11.13 8.76 66.35
N HIS A 36 -11.91 9.69 66.91
CA HIS A 36 -12.25 9.69 68.34
C HIS A 36 -13.68 9.21 68.67
N SER A 37 -14.49 8.82 67.69
CA SER A 37 -15.83 8.27 67.99
C SER A 37 -15.80 6.74 68.09
N PRO A 38 -16.46 6.14 69.11
CA PRO A 38 -16.54 4.68 69.25
C PRO A 38 -17.28 4.01 68.08
N ARG A 39 -18.13 4.76 67.37
CA ARG A 39 -18.81 4.30 66.14
C ARG A 39 -17.86 4.21 64.94
N ALA A 40 -16.91 5.15 64.79
CA ALA A 40 -15.91 5.10 63.73
C ALA A 40 -14.93 3.92 63.90
N ARG A 41 -14.53 3.60 65.15
CA ARG A 41 -13.65 2.45 65.43
C ARG A 41 -14.30 1.11 65.07
N ARG A 42 -15.60 0.96 65.33
CA ARG A 42 -16.37 -0.23 64.94
C ARG A 42 -16.51 -0.37 63.43
N GLY A 43 -16.72 0.75 62.72
CA GLY A 43 -16.76 0.76 61.25
C GLY A 43 -15.42 0.37 60.60
N ILE A 44 -14.30 0.86 61.13
CA ILE A 44 -12.96 0.48 60.66
C ILE A 44 -12.65 -0.99 60.94
N ALA A 45 -13.03 -1.51 62.13
CA ALA A 45 -12.84 -2.92 62.46
C ALA A 45 -13.62 -3.85 61.52
N LEU A 46 -14.88 -3.53 61.19
CA LEU A 46 -15.67 -4.28 60.22
C LEU A 46 -15.08 -4.20 58.80
N GLY A 47 -14.63 -3.02 58.38
CA GLY A 47 -13.95 -2.85 57.10
C GLY A 47 -12.66 -3.69 57.00
N ALA A 48 -11.87 -3.73 58.06
CA ALA A 48 -10.62 -4.51 58.12
C ALA A 48 -10.87 -6.03 58.07
N VAL A 49 -11.96 -6.52 58.67
CA VAL A 49 -12.36 -7.94 58.60
C VAL A 49 -12.85 -8.32 57.21
N ILE A 50 -13.64 -7.46 56.55
CA ILE A 50 -14.12 -7.71 55.18
C ILE A 50 -12.95 -7.71 54.18
N LEU A 51 -12.00 -6.78 54.32
CA LEU A 51 -10.80 -6.71 53.49
C LEU A 51 -9.88 -7.93 53.68
N SER A 52 -9.71 -8.39 54.92
CA SER A 52 -8.87 -9.56 55.20
C SER A 52 -9.50 -10.88 54.75
N LEU A 53 -10.83 -11.06 54.90
CA LEU A 53 -11.55 -12.20 54.35
C LEU A 53 -11.55 -12.20 52.82
N GLY A 54 -11.82 -11.04 52.19
CA GLY A 54 -11.80 -10.92 50.72
C GLY A 54 -10.41 -11.13 50.11
N GLY A 55 -9.36 -10.61 50.77
CA GLY A 55 -7.97 -10.84 50.36
C GLY A 55 -7.56 -12.32 50.45
N LEU A 56 -8.00 -13.04 51.47
CA LEU A 56 -7.70 -14.46 51.64
C LEU A 56 -8.33 -15.34 50.55
N VAL A 57 -9.56 -15.02 50.12
CA VAL A 57 -10.24 -15.71 49.01
C VAL A 57 -9.51 -15.51 47.68
N LEU A 58 -8.96 -14.32 47.42
CA LEU A 58 -8.18 -14.06 46.22
C LEU A 58 -6.81 -14.76 46.23
N VAL A 59 -6.20 -14.95 47.40
CA VAL A 59 -4.92 -15.67 47.55
C VAL A 59 -5.11 -17.18 47.38
N GLN A 60 -6.26 -17.73 47.76
CA GLN A 60 -6.55 -19.16 47.63
C GLN A 60 -7.18 -19.57 46.28
N ALA A 61 -7.46 -18.61 45.38
CA ALA A 61 -7.91 -18.94 44.03
C ALA A 61 -6.79 -19.68 43.29
N PRO A 62 -6.95 -20.97 42.93
CA PRO A 62 -5.92 -21.69 42.21
C PRO A 62 -5.73 -21.04 40.84
N ALA A 63 -4.53 -20.51 40.60
CA ALA A 63 -4.13 -19.93 39.31
C ALA A 63 -4.26 -20.91 38.11
N ALA A 64 -4.57 -22.18 38.39
CA ALA A 64 -4.74 -23.26 37.42
C ALA A 64 -6.14 -23.32 36.77
N ALA A 65 -7.09 -22.45 37.14
CA ALA A 65 -8.46 -22.48 36.60
C ALA A 65 -8.70 -21.54 35.40
N VAL A 66 -7.65 -20.99 34.78
CA VAL A 66 -7.79 -20.42 33.44
C VAL A 66 -7.73 -21.62 32.48
N PRO A 67 -8.86 -22.08 31.89
CA PRO A 67 -8.77 -23.08 30.84
C PRO A 67 -7.81 -22.52 29.78
N PRO A 68 -6.86 -23.32 29.25
CA PRO A 68 -6.07 -22.86 28.12
C PRO A 68 -7.07 -22.43 27.07
N ALA A 69 -7.00 -21.16 26.64
CA ALA A 69 -7.80 -20.70 25.52
C ALA A 69 -7.65 -21.75 24.42
N PRO A 70 -8.74 -22.18 23.75
CA PRO A 70 -8.61 -23.13 22.66
C PRO A 70 -7.55 -22.56 21.73
N THR A 71 -6.43 -23.28 21.60
CA THR A 71 -5.36 -22.89 20.70
C THR A 71 -5.96 -22.98 19.32
N ALA A 72 -6.52 -21.88 18.82
CA ALA A 72 -6.98 -21.76 17.46
C ALA A 72 -5.79 -22.15 16.60
N ARG A 73 -5.89 -23.32 15.96
CA ARG A 73 -4.83 -23.84 15.11
C ARG A 73 -4.66 -22.81 14.00
N GLU A 74 -3.54 -22.10 14.00
CA GLU A 74 -3.26 -21.08 13.00
C GLU A 74 -3.21 -21.78 11.62
N VAL A 75 -4.26 -21.58 10.82
CA VAL A 75 -4.31 -22.17 9.49
C VAL A 75 -3.65 -21.21 8.53
N LYS A 76 -2.41 -21.53 8.16
CA LYS A 76 -1.67 -20.82 7.13
C LYS A 76 -2.40 -20.98 5.79
N ASN A 77 -2.83 -19.87 5.22
CA ASN A 77 -3.45 -19.78 3.90
C ASN A 77 -2.49 -19.24 2.84
N ALA A 78 -1.20 -19.09 3.16
CA ALA A 78 -0.18 -18.57 2.27
C ALA A 78 1.09 -19.40 2.31
N VAL A 79 1.76 -19.49 1.16
CA VAL A 79 3.03 -20.18 0.96
C VAL A 79 4.00 -19.24 0.27
N HIS A 80 5.21 -19.15 0.80
CA HIS A 80 6.32 -18.47 0.14
C HIS A 80 7.07 -19.45 -0.75
N PHE A 81 7.43 -19.03 -1.95
CA PHE A 81 8.26 -19.80 -2.86
C PHE A 81 9.48 -18.99 -3.28
N HIS A 82 10.58 -19.70 -3.53
CA HIS A 82 11.83 -19.12 -3.99
C HIS A 82 12.38 -19.98 -5.13
N GLY A 83 12.88 -19.33 -6.17
CA GLY A 83 13.52 -19.98 -7.30
C GLY A 83 14.64 -19.12 -7.88
N PRO A 84 15.45 -19.67 -8.80
CA PRO A 84 16.65 -19.00 -9.31
C PRO A 84 16.43 -17.67 -10.04
N GLY A 85 15.22 -17.40 -10.55
CA GLY A 85 14.88 -16.16 -11.26
C GLY A 85 13.72 -15.38 -10.67
N ALA A 86 12.98 -15.97 -9.73
CA ALA A 86 11.82 -15.33 -9.13
C ALA A 86 11.54 -15.91 -7.74
N HIS A 87 10.99 -15.08 -6.87
CA HIS A 87 10.48 -15.47 -5.57
C HIS A 87 9.15 -14.78 -5.32
N GLY A 88 8.37 -15.27 -4.35
CA GLY A 88 7.04 -14.73 -4.19
C GLY A 88 6.20 -15.43 -3.13
N THR A 89 4.91 -15.09 -3.16
CA THR A 89 3.91 -15.65 -2.25
C THR A 89 2.67 -16.05 -3.04
N LEU A 90 2.16 -17.23 -2.76
CA LEU A 90 0.82 -17.66 -3.14
C LEU A 90 -0.06 -17.64 -1.89
N ALA A 91 -1.17 -16.90 -1.90
CA ALA A 91 -2.11 -16.82 -0.79
C ALA A 91 -3.54 -17.12 -1.25
N LEU A 92 -4.32 -17.78 -0.41
CA LEU A 92 -5.74 -18.05 -0.63
C LEU A 92 -6.58 -17.12 0.27
N SER A 93 -7.75 -16.72 -0.22
CA SER A 93 -8.65 -15.84 0.55
C SER A 93 -9.12 -16.45 1.87
N HIS A 94 -9.12 -17.79 2.01
CA HIS A 94 -9.55 -18.51 3.21
C HIS A 94 -8.62 -19.69 3.49
N GLY A 95 -8.30 -19.92 4.77
CA GLY A 95 -7.52 -21.09 5.21
C GLY A 95 -8.35 -22.36 5.42
N LEU A 96 -9.65 -22.20 5.72
CA LEU A 96 -10.59 -23.30 5.94
C LEU A 96 -11.88 -23.06 5.18
N LEU A 97 -12.51 -24.14 4.73
CA LEU A 97 -13.78 -24.13 4.03
C LEU A 97 -14.72 -25.16 4.66
N MET A 98 -16.00 -24.83 4.68
CA MET A 98 -17.04 -25.76 5.08
C MET A 98 -17.27 -26.76 3.96
N ALA A 99 -17.38 -28.04 4.32
CA ALA A 99 -17.68 -29.10 3.37
C ALA A 99 -19.15 -29.02 2.92
N GLY A 100 -19.41 -29.38 1.67
CA GLY A 100 -20.77 -29.52 1.14
C GLY A 100 -21.35 -28.29 0.44
N GLU A 101 -20.70 -27.12 0.53
CA GLU A 101 -21.15 -25.92 -0.18
C GLU A 101 -20.10 -25.41 -1.19
N PRO A 102 -20.47 -25.21 -2.47
CA PRO A 102 -19.58 -24.59 -3.43
C PRO A 102 -19.35 -23.12 -3.08
N ARG A 103 -18.08 -22.76 -2.84
CA ARG A 103 -17.67 -21.40 -2.49
C ARG A 103 -16.60 -20.89 -3.44
N ARG A 104 -16.69 -19.61 -3.80
CA ARG A 104 -15.65 -18.94 -4.60
C ARG A 104 -14.44 -18.66 -3.72
N LEU A 105 -13.28 -19.11 -4.19
CA LEU A 105 -11.97 -18.80 -3.62
C LEU A 105 -11.22 -17.85 -4.54
N TYR A 106 -10.44 -16.97 -3.93
CA TYR A 106 -9.52 -16.11 -4.65
C TYR A 106 -8.11 -16.50 -4.25
N ALA A 107 -7.23 -16.60 -5.25
CA ALA A 107 -5.81 -16.81 -5.04
C ALA A 107 -5.06 -15.55 -5.45
N GLU A 108 -4.18 -15.07 -4.59
CA GLU A 108 -3.24 -14.01 -4.90
C GLU A 108 -1.87 -14.63 -5.16
N LEU A 109 -1.31 -14.36 -6.32
CA LEU A 109 0.07 -14.74 -6.66
C LEU A 109 0.90 -13.47 -6.80
N ARG A 110 1.80 -13.25 -5.85
CA ARG A 110 2.81 -12.19 -5.92
C ARG A 110 4.11 -12.81 -6.41
N ILE A 111 4.61 -12.35 -7.55
CA ILE A 111 5.90 -12.76 -8.11
C ILE A 111 6.81 -11.54 -8.15
N ARG A 112 8.04 -11.70 -7.65
CA ARG A 112 9.11 -10.73 -7.76
C ARG A 112 10.27 -11.38 -8.48
N ALA A 113 10.87 -10.66 -9.42
CA ALA A 113 12.16 -11.07 -9.97
C ALA A 113 13.17 -11.16 -8.82
N ALA A 114 13.98 -12.22 -8.81
CA ALA A 114 15.13 -12.27 -7.92
C ALA A 114 16.15 -11.21 -8.36
N ASP A 115 16.93 -10.69 -7.42
CA ASP A 115 18.12 -9.90 -7.75
C ASP A 115 19.08 -10.83 -8.49
N MET A 116 19.00 -10.79 -9.81
CA MET A 116 19.99 -11.40 -10.68
C MET A 116 21.18 -10.45 -10.70
N ASP A 117 22.38 -10.94 -10.42
CA ASP A 117 23.60 -10.17 -10.69
C ASP A 117 23.46 -9.58 -12.11
N ALA A 118 23.67 -8.27 -12.24
CA ALA A 118 23.51 -7.51 -13.49
C ALA A 118 24.37 -8.06 -14.66
N ALA A 119 25.18 -9.08 -14.40
CA ALA A 119 26.03 -9.82 -15.31
C ALA A 119 25.32 -10.84 -16.20
N ARG A 120 24.03 -11.17 -16.01
CA ARG A 120 23.30 -11.96 -17.01
C ARG A 120 22.92 -11.08 -18.19
N GLU A 121 23.51 -11.40 -19.33
CA GLU A 121 23.19 -10.76 -20.60
C GLU A 121 21.69 -10.82 -20.86
N ARG A 122 21.07 -9.65 -21.03
CA ARG A 122 19.65 -9.53 -21.35
C ARG A 122 19.37 -10.26 -22.67
N ALA A 123 18.31 -11.06 -22.71
CA ALA A 123 17.83 -11.66 -23.94
C ALA A 123 17.52 -10.58 -25.00
N PRO A 124 17.75 -10.86 -26.31
CA PRO A 124 17.43 -9.93 -27.39
C PRO A 124 15.98 -9.43 -27.33
N LEU A 125 15.76 -8.13 -27.58
CA LEU A 125 14.44 -7.53 -27.74
C LEU A 125 13.94 -7.73 -29.17
N SER A 126 12.65 -7.99 -29.36
CA SER A 126 11.98 -7.74 -30.64
C SER A 126 10.96 -6.63 -30.44
N LEU A 127 11.18 -5.46 -31.06
CA LEU A 127 10.37 -4.26 -30.86
C LEU A 127 9.74 -3.76 -32.16
N VAL A 128 8.43 -3.51 -32.14
CA VAL A 128 7.72 -2.84 -33.24
C VAL A 128 7.40 -1.41 -32.83
N VAL A 129 7.95 -0.44 -33.55
CA VAL A 129 7.66 0.98 -33.37
C VAL A 129 6.57 1.39 -34.35
N VAL A 130 5.46 1.93 -33.84
CA VAL A 130 4.39 2.51 -34.66
C VAL A 130 4.44 4.02 -34.49
N LEU A 131 4.72 4.75 -35.56
CA LEU A 131 4.82 6.21 -35.56
C LEU A 131 3.59 6.83 -36.22
N ASP A 132 2.86 7.65 -35.45
CA ASP A 132 1.78 8.48 -35.97
C ASP A 132 2.36 9.62 -36.82
N THR A 133 1.90 9.70 -38.06
CA THR A 133 2.21 10.74 -39.03
C THR A 133 0.94 11.33 -39.63
N SER A 134 -0.12 11.46 -38.83
CA SER A 134 -1.30 12.22 -39.22
C SER A 134 -0.99 13.71 -39.31
N GLY A 135 -1.82 14.48 -40.01
CA GLY A 135 -1.65 15.93 -40.10
C GLY A 135 -1.59 16.66 -38.75
N SER A 136 -2.13 16.07 -37.67
CA SER A 136 -2.04 16.63 -36.31
C SER A 136 -0.65 16.56 -35.68
N MET A 137 0.21 15.69 -36.23
CA MET A 137 1.60 15.48 -35.84
C MET A 137 2.56 16.39 -36.59
N ASP A 138 2.09 17.22 -37.53
CA ASP A 138 2.96 18.07 -38.33
C ASP A 138 3.81 19.04 -37.48
N GLY A 139 4.93 19.48 -38.06
CA GLY A 139 5.88 20.37 -37.41
C GLY A 139 6.65 19.71 -36.27
N ASP A 140 6.63 20.34 -35.10
CA ASP A 140 7.53 20.03 -33.99
C ASP A 140 7.28 18.65 -33.37
N LYS A 141 6.02 18.20 -33.36
CA LYS A 141 5.62 16.90 -32.79
C LYS A 141 6.26 15.75 -33.54
N LEU A 142 6.15 15.74 -34.87
CA LEU A 142 6.77 14.71 -35.70
C LEU A 142 8.30 14.79 -35.60
N ARG A 143 8.90 15.99 -35.55
CA ARG A 143 10.36 16.12 -35.36
C ARG A 143 10.83 15.51 -34.04
N GLU A 144 10.10 15.74 -32.94
CA GLU A 144 10.44 15.17 -31.63
C GLU A 144 10.21 13.65 -31.60
N ALA A 145 9.13 13.17 -32.24
CA ALA A 145 8.83 11.76 -32.33
C ALA A 145 9.94 11.02 -33.11
N LYS A 146 10.34 11.54 -34.29
CA LYS A 146 11.51 11.04 -35.04
C LYS A 146 12.78 11.00 -34.19
N ARG A 147 13.08 12.08 -33.46
CA ARG A 147 14.27 12.16 -32.59
C ARG A 147 14.21 11.10 -31.49
N SER A 148 13.04 10.89 -30.90
CA SER A 148 12.83 9.91 -29.83
C SER A 148 13.03 8.48 -30.33
N VAL A 149 12.53 8.16 -31.52
CA VAL A 149 12.77 6.84 -32.15
C VAL A 149 14.25 6.65 -32.47
N LYS A 150 14.96 7.68 -32.95
CA LYS A 150 16.41 7.59 -33.19
C LYS A 150 17.18 7.34 -31.89
N LYS A 151 16.85 8.05 -30.80
CA LYS A 151 17.43 7.81 -29.47
C LYS A 151 17.14 6.40 -28.95
N LEU A 152 15.94 5.88 -29.19
CA LEU A 152 15.59 4.51 -28.86
C LEU A 152 16.51 3.52 -29.61
N LEU A 153 16.67 3.70 -30.93
CA LEU A 153 17.58 2.88 -31.74
C LEU A 153 19.01 2.95 -31.20
N ASP A 154 19.51 4.13 -30.83
CA ASP A 154 20.84 4.33 -30.25
C ASP A 154 21.07 3.51 -28.97
N ASN A 155 20.02 3.30 -28.17
CA ASN A 155 20.08 2.51 -26.94
C ASN A 155 19.84 1.00 -27.15
N MET A 156 19.37 0.58 -28.32
CA MET A 156 19.20 -0.84 -28.66
C MET A 156 20.56 -1.48 -28.98
N ARG A 157 20.71 -2.75 -28.60
CA ARG A 157 21.87 -3.57 -28.93
C ARG A 157 21.83 -4.01 -30.39
N GLY A 158 22.93 -4.57 -30.89
CA GLY A 158 23.02 -5.00 -32.29
C GLY A 158 22.21 -6.25 -32.62
N ASP A 159 21.99 -7.10 -31.62
CA ASP A 159 21.23 -8.36 -31.65
C ASP A 159 19.74 -8.16 -31.37
N ASP A 160 19.33 -7.00 -30.85
CA ASP A 160 17.92 -6.63 -30.77
C ASP A 160 17.34 -6.50 -32.19
N GLU A 161 16.06 -6.82 -32.37
CA GLU A 161 15.34 -6.69 -33.61
C GLU A 161 14.35 -5.52 -33.58
N VAL A 162 14.22 -4.81 -34.70
CA VAL A 162 13.31 -3.68 -34.83
C VAL A 162 12.49 -3.74 -36.12
N ALA A 163 11.20 -3.38 -36.01
CA ALA A 163 10.34 -3.05 -37.13
C ALA A 163 9.77 -1.64 -36.95
N LEU A 164 9.51 -0.95 -38.07
CA LEU A 164 8.90 0.39 -38.06
C LEU A 164 7.66 0.42 -38.94
N VAL A 165 6.57 0.90 -38.38
CA VAL A 165 5.29 1.12 -39.05
C VAL A 165 4.97 2.60 -38.99
N ARG A 166 4.65 3.20 -40.13
CA ARG A 166 4.04 4.52 -40.23
C ARG A 166 2.53 4.36 -40.15
N TYR A 167 1.87 5.20 -39.38
CA TYR A 167 0.41 5.20 -39.25
C TYR A 167 -0.17 6.60 -39.50
N ALA A 168 -1.15 6.68 -40.40
CA ALA A 168 -1.99 7.86 -40.58
C ALA A 168 -3.43 7.40 -40.87
N SER A 169 -3.93 7.59 -42.10
CA SER A 169 -5.19 6.97 -42.54
C SER A 169 -5.06 5.45 -42.70
N GLU A 170 -3.86 4.98 -43.05
CA GLU A 170 -3.53 3.56 -43.19
C GLU A 170 -2.19 3.26 -42.50
N ALA A 171 -1.97 1.98 -42.20
CA ALA A 171 -0.71 1.48 -41.67
C ALA A 171 0.20 1.02 -42.82
N HIS A 172 1.41 1.58 -42.87
CA HIS A 172 2.42 1.20 -43.85
C HIS A 172 3.68 0.71 -43.15
N LEU A 173 4.14 -0.49 -43.53
CA LEU A 173 5.38 -1.05 -43.03
C LEU A 173 6.56 -0.35 -43.71
N VAL A 174 7.37 0.37 -42.92
CA VAL A 174 8.55 1.09 -43.40
C VAL A 174 9.79 0.21 -43.34
N GLN A 175 9.89 -0.62 -42.30
CA GLN A 175 10.99 -1.57 -42.09
C GLN A 175 10.44 -2.87 -41.52
N ARG A 176 10.73 -3.99 -42.19
CA ARG A 176 10.45 -5.34 -41.67
C ARG A 176 11.31 -5.63 -40.44
N MET A 177 10.83 -6.51 -39.57
CA MET A 177 11.60 -6.98 -38.41
C MET A 177 12.97 -7.49 -38.87
N ALA A 178 14.02 -6.91 -38.32
CA ALA A 178 15.41 -7.27 -38.61
C ALA A 178 16.32 -6.85 -37.45
N PRO A 179 17.49 -7.50 -37.29
CA PRO A 179 18.51 -7.09 -36.31
C PRO A 179 18.92 -5.64 -36.51
N VAL A 180 19.00 -4.88 -35.42
CA VAL A 180 19.35 -3.44 -35.43
C VAL A 180 20.74 -3.24 -36.02
N SER A 181 21.69 -4.15 -35.77
CA SER A 181 23.04 -4.09 -36.36
C SER A 181 23.04 -3.97 -37.89
N GLU A 182 22.08 -4.58 -38.57
CA GLU A 182 21.98 -4.57 -40.03
C GLU A 182 21.27 -3.33 -40.57
N VAL A 183 20.20 -2.89 -39.88
CA VAL A 183 19.28 -1.88 -40.42
C VAL A 183 19.43 -0.49 -39.83
N ARG A 184 20.26 -0.28 -38.79
CA ARG A 184 20.35 0.99 -38.03
C ARG A 184 20.48 2.23 -38.92
N GLN A 185 21.44 2.22 -39.85
CA GLN A 185 21.68 3.40 -40.71
C GLN A 185 20.54 3.63 -41.71
N GLN A 186 20.03 2.55 -42.32
CA GLN A 186 18.91 2.63 -43.26
C GLN A 186 17.64 3.12 -42.58
N LEU A 187 17.32 2.55 -41.42
CA LEU A 187 16.15 2.91 -40.63
C LEU A 187 16.21 4.37 -40.16
N SER A 188 17.37 4.87 -39.74
CA SER A 188 17.52 6.29 -39.42
C SER A 188 17.17 7.19 -40.61
N ARG A 189 17.61 6.84 -41.82
CA ARG A 189 17.27 7.61 -43.03
C ARG A 189 15.78 7.54 -43.35
N HIS A 190 15.17 6.36 -43.21
CA HIS A 190 13.72 6.20 -43.37
C HIS A 190 12.94 7.08 -42.38
N ILE A 191 13.35 7.12 -41.12
CA ILE A 191 12.74 7.98 -40.09
C ILE A 191 12.84 9.46 -40.47
N ASP A 192 14.02 9.89 -40.93
CA ASP A 192 14.23 11.29 -41.33
C ASP A 192 13.32 11.68 -42.52
N ALA A 193 13.03 10.74 -43.42
CA ALA A 193 12.17 10.91 -44.59
C ALA A 193 10.65 10.90 -44.30
N LEU A 194 10.20 10.55 -43.08
CA LEU A 194 8.76 10.54 -42.76
C LEU A 194 8.15 11.94 -42.79
N TYR A 195 6.90 12.05 -43.19
CA TYR A 195 6.17 13.32 -43.26
C TYR A 195 4.73 13.10 -42.77
N ALA A 196 4.10 14.18 -42.30
CA ALA A 196 2.71 14.18 -41.85
C ALA A 196 1.70 14.14 -43.01
#